data_AF-A0A3E0EQR1-F1
#
_entry.id   AF-A0A3E0EQR1-F1
#
_cell.length_a   1.000
_cell.length_b   1.000
_cell.length_c   1.000
_cell.angle_alpha   90.00
_cell.angle_beta   90.00
_cell.angle_gamma   90.00
#
_symmetry.space_group_name_H-M   'P 1'
#
loop_
_entity.id
_entity.type
_entity.pdbx_description
1 polymer ?
#
loop_
_entity_poly.entity_id
_entity_poly.type
_entity_poly.pdbx_seq_one_letter_code
_entity_poly.pdbx_strand_id
1 'polypeptide(L)'
;MQELMIKITENEQKIFVGIDVHLKSWTVTILTENIVHKTFTQPPSAAVLADYLRRNFPDCEYYSAYEAGFSGFWAHYQLLELGINSIVINAADVPTSQKELFQKNDPIDSRKIARALRAGQLNAIHVLKIKTLEDRSLVRTRDMLVKDLVRLKCRVKSFLHFYGIDMPEQFKSPYTHWTKRFIKWLRKMYNYLHHTV
;
A
#
# COMPACT_ATOMS: atom_id res chain seq x y z
N MET A 1 -22.52 -11.16 28.70
CA MET A 1 -22.92 -9.74 28.72
C MET A 1 -22.07 -9.05 29.76
N GLN A 2 -21.06 -8.31 29.33
CA GLN A 2 -20.30 -7.42 30.20
C GLN A 2 -20.16 -6.11 29.42
N GLU A 3 -20.97 -5.14 29.81
CA GLU A 3 -20.96 -3.79 29.26
C GLU A 3 -19.61 -3.15 29.59
N LEU A 4 -18.82 -2.84 28.56
CA LEU A 4 -17.68 -1.94 28.72
C LEU A 4 -18.26 -0.51 28.77
N MET A 5 -18.39 0.01 29.99
CA MET A 5 -18.65 1.41 30.25
C MET A 5 -17.50 2.24 29.66
N ILE A 6 -17.74 2.89 28.52
CA ILE A 6 -16.87 3.93 28.00
C ILE A 6 -17.00 5.09 28.99
N LYS A 7 -15.98 5.29 29.84
CA LYS A 7 -15.80 6.56 30.53
C LYS A 7 -15.52 7.61 29.47
N ILE A 8 -16.53 8.39 29.12
CA ILE A 8 -16.36 9.61 28.33
C ILE A 8 -15.71 10.62 29.27
N THR A 9 -14.38 10.77 29.18
CA THR A 9 -13.67 11.83 29.89
C THR A 9 -13.90 13.12 29.12
N GLU A 10 -14.76 14.00 29.66
CA GLU A 10 -15.33 15.17 28.98
C GLU A 10 -14.36 16.34 28.67
N ASN A 11 -13.05 16.13 28.53
CA ASN A 11 -12.15 17.27 28.24
C ASN A 11 -10.78 16.98 27.60
N GLU A 12 -10.61 15.89 26.86
CA GLU A 12 -9.35 15.68 26.12
C GLU A 12 -9.36 16.49 24.81
N GLN A 13 -8.39 17.40 24.68
CA GLN A 13 -8.23 18.23 23.50
C GLN A 13 -7.91 17.35 22.28
N LYS A 14 -8.58 17.61 21.14
CA LYS A 14 -8.34 16.85 19.91
C LYS A 14 -7.23 17.46 19.08
N ILE A 15 -6.40 16.58 18.52
CA ILE A 15 -5.32 16.92 17.61
C ILE A 15 -5.58 16.23 16.28
N PHE A 16 -5.57 17.01 15.20
CA PHE A 16 -5.87 16.53 13.86
C PHE A 16 -4.61 16.55 13.01
N VAL A 17 -4.29 15.40 12.43
CA VAL A 17 -3.05 15.17 11.71
C VAL A 17 -3.34 14.76 10.28
N GLY A 18 -2.95 15.60 9.33
CA GLY A 18 -2.94 15.23 7.91
C GLY A 18 -1.56 14.72 7.53
N ILE A 19 -1.52 13.57 6.86
CA ILE A 19 -0.28 12.92 6.48
C ILE A 19 -0.29 12.73 4.96
N ASP A 20 0.74 13.23 4.31
CA ASP A 20 1.08 12.88 2.94
C ASP A 20 2.17 11.80 2.97
N VAL A 21 1.79 10.59 2.55
CA VAL A 21 2.56 9.36 2.75
C VAL A 21 3.39 9.05 1.50
N HIS A 22 4.69 9.36 1.56
CA HIS A 22 5.67 8.94 0.54
C HIS A 22 6.58 7.81 1.03
N LEU A 23 7.21 7.12 0.07
CA LEU A 23 8.09 5.98 0.33
C LEU A 23 9.28 6.31 1.23
N LYS A 24 9.86 7.52 1.09
CA LYS A 24 11.09 7.93 1.81
C LYS A 24 10.84 8.84 3.00
N SER A 25 9.67 9.47 3.06
CA SER A 25 9.35 10.48 4.07
C SER A 25 7.85 10.74 4.13
N TRP A 26 7.36 11.18 5.27
CA TRP A 26 6.00 11.69 5.42
C TRP A 26 6.04 13.19 5.61
N THR A 27 5.16 13.90 4.91
CA THR A 27 4.86 15.30 5.22
C THR A 27 3.66 15.32 6.16
N VAL A 28 3.85 15.87 7.35
CA VAL A 28 2.87 15.85 8.43
C VAL A 28 2.44 17.27 8.73
N THR A 29 1.14 17.52 8.73
CA THR A 29 0.54 18.75 9.26
C THR A 29 -0.27 18.44 10.50
N ILE A 30 -0.01 19.18 11.58
CA ILE A 30 -0.72 19.07 12.85
C ILE A 30 -1.55 20.33 13.07
N LEU A 31 -2.84 20.14 13.35
CA LEU A 31 -3.79 21.16 13.75
C LEU A 31 -4.33 20.84 15.15
N THR A 32 -4.54 21.87 15.95
CA THR A 32 -5.47 21.78 17.07
C THR A 32 -6.86 22.21 16.59
N GLU A 33 -7.85 22.19 17.48
CA GLU A 33 -9.20 22.70 17.21
C GLU A 33 -9.17 24.11 16.57
N ASN A 34 -8.33 24.99 17.09
CA ASN A 34 -8.36 26.41 16.73
C ASN A 34 -7.21 26.85 15.83
N ILE A 35 -6.03 26.24 15.93
CA ILE A 35 -4.81 26.75 15.27
C ILE A 35 -4.09 25.69 14.44
N VAL A 36 -3.39 26.15 13.41
CA VAL A 36 -2.36 25.36 12.74
C VAL A 36 -1.14 25.36 13.64
N HIS A 37 -0.70 24.18 14.10
CA HIS A 37 0.49 24.09 14.94
C HIS A 37 1.75 24.10 14.09
N LYS A 38 1.93 23.11 13.21
CA LYS A 38 3.14 22.96 12.41
C LYS A 38 2.92 22.05 11.20
N THR A 39 3.72 22.27 10.16
CA THR A 39 3.95 21.30 9.08
C THR A 39 5.44 20.96 9.04
N PHE A 40 5.78 19.68 8.94
CA PHE A 40 7.16 19.21 8.88
C PHE A 40 7.25 17.87 8.17
N THR A 41 8.47 17.49 7.79
CA THR A 41 8.77 16.20 7.18
C THR A 41 9.47 15.30 8.20
N GLN A 42 9.15 14.02 8.17
CA GLN A 42 9.77 13.00 9.01
C GLN A 42 10.02 11.70 8.21
N PRO A 43 10.83 10.76 8.72
CA PRO A 43 10.88 9.41 8.17
C PRO A 43 9.47 8.75 8.17
N PRO A 44 9.21 7.78 7.27
CA PRO A 44 7.93 7.10 7.16
C PRO A 44 7.76 6.11 8.32
N SER A 45 7.47 6.63 9.52
CA SER A 45 7.36 5.87 10.76
C SER A 45 6.22 6.39 11.63
N ALA A 46 5.26 5.52 11.90
CA ALA A 46 4.16 5.81 12.81
C ALA A 46 4.64 6.06 14.24
N ALA A 47 5.68 5.34 14.68
CA ALA A 47 6.26 5.52 16.02
C ALA A 47 6.86 6.91 16.21
N VAL A 48 7.60 7.42 15.22
CA VAL A 48 8.18 8.77 15.26
C VAL A 48 7.08 9.83 15.39
N LEU A 49 5.96 9.65 14.68
CA LEU A 49 4.82 10.56 14.79
C LEU A 49 4.15 10.46 16.17
N ALA A 50 3.89 9.25 16.66
CA ALA A 50 3.26 9.03 17.95
C ALA A 50 4.09 9.62 19.11
N ASP A 51 5.41 9.41 19.10
CA ASP A 51 6.31 9.98 20.11
C ASP A 51 6.33 11.51 20.06
N TYR A 52 6.28 12.08 18.85
CA TYR A 52 6.12 13.53 18.69
C TYR A 52 4.81 14.02 19.30
N LEU A 53 3.69 13.37 18.98
CA LEU A 53 2.36 13.77 19.46
C LEU A 53 2.27 13.69 20.99
N ARG A 54 2.68 12.57 21.60
CA ARG A 54 2.65 12.38 23.06
C ARG A 54 3.50 13.38 23.82
N ARG A 55 4.66 13.75 23.26
CA ARG A 55 5.58 14.71 23.89
C ARG A 55 5.07 16.15 23.82
N ASN A 56 4.44 16.55 22.71
CA ASN A 56 4.03 17.94 22.49
C ASN A 56 2.55 18.21 22.86
N PHE A 57 1.72 17.17 22.88
CA PHE A 57 0.29 17.22 23.16
C PHE A 57 -0.09 16.06 24.09
N PRO A 58 0.42 16.02 25.33
CA PRO A 58 0.04 14.98 26.29
C PRO A 58 -1.46 15.06 26.61
N ASP A 59 -2.04 13.92 26.98
CA ASP A 59 -3.45 13.81 27.42
C ASP A 59 -4.48 14.34 26.40
N CYS A 60 -4.19 14.10 25.12
CA CYS A 60 -5.01 14.53 23.98
C CYS A 60 -5.44 13.32 23.14
N GLU A 61 -6.60 13.44 22.49
CA GLU A 61 -7.02 12.48 21.47
C GLU A 61 -6.38 12.81 20.12
N TYR A 62 -5.71 11.83 19.51
CA TYR A 62 -5.07 12.01 18.21
C TYR A 62 -5.93 11.41 17.09
N TYR A 63 -6.20 12.23 16.07
CA TYR A 63 -6.87 11.82 14.85
C TYR A 63 -5.94 12.03 13.67
N SER A 64 -5.83 11.05 12.79
CA SER A 64 -5.02 11.15 11.58
C SER A 64 -5.77 10.74 10.32
N ALA A 65 -5.40 11.34 9.20
CA ALA A 65 -5.89 10.95 7.89
C ALA A 65 -4.77 10.99 6.86
N TYR A 66 -4.82 10.05 5.91
CA TYR A 66 -3.95 10.03 4.74
C TYR A 66 -4.63 9.39 3.54
N GLU A 67 -4.14 9.71 2.36
CA GLU A 67 -4.65 9.19 1.09
C GLU A 67 -4.26 7.74 0.84
N ALA A 68 -5.23 6.92 0.43
CA ALA A 68 -4.96 5.59 -0.08
C ALA A 68 -4.04 5.67 -1.31
N GLY A 69 -2.79 5.21 -1.14
CA GLY A 69 -1.80 5.23 -2.21
C GLY A 69 -1.11 3.87 -2.39
N PHE A 70 0.01 3.90 -3.12
CA PHE A 70 0.85 2.72 -3.38
C PHE A 70 1.33 2.02 -2.08
N SER A 71 1.52 2.79 -1.01
CA SER A 71 2.02 2.33 0.29
C SER A 71 1.07 1.37 1.02
N GLY A 72 -0.14 1.15 0.53
CA GLY A 72 -1.13 0.27 1.17
C GLY A 72 -1.60 0.80 2.54
N PHE A 73 -1.87 -0.12 3.47
CA PHE A 73 -2.55 0.20 4.74
C PHE A 73 -1.70 -0.01 6.00
N TRP A 74 -0.41 -0.30 5.88
CA TRP A 74 0.45 -0.58 7.05
C TRP A 74 0.51 0.62 8.00
N ALA A 75 0.57 1.84 7.47
CA ALA A 75 0.64 3.06 8.27
C ALA A 75 -0.62 3.22 9.12
N HIS A 76 -1.80 3.00 8.53
CA HIS A 76 -3.07 3.01 9.24
C HIS A 76 -3.08 2.04 10.43
N TYR A 77 -2.69 0.77 10.23
CA TYR A 77 -2.68 -0.20 11.33
C TYR A 77 -1.71 0.19 12.44
N GLN A 78 -0.50 0.61 12.10
CA GLN A 78 0.48 1.02 13.13
C GLN A 78 0.03 2.27 13.89
N LEU A 79 -0.59 3.24 13.22
CA LEU A 79 -1.13 4.43 13.88
C LEU A 79 -2.25 4.03 14.87
N LEU A 80 -3.15 3.13 14.48
CA LEU A 80 -4.19 2.60 15.38
C LEU A 80 -3.59 1.85 16.58
N GLU A 81 -2.59 0.99 16.36
CA GLU A 81 -1.87 0.27 17.44
C GLU A 81 -1.21 1.24 18.43
N LEU A 82 -0.80 2.42 17.97
CA LEU A 82 -0.18 3.47 18.78
C LEU A 82 -1.19 4.40 19.46
N GLY A 83 -2.50 4.14 19.32
CA GLY A 83 -3.57 4.93 19.93
C GLY A 83 -3.94 6.19 19.15
N ILE A 84 -3.57 6.26 17.86
CA ILE A 84 -3.96 7.35 16.97
C ILE A 84 -5.14 6.88 16.12
N ASN A 85 -6.28 7.56 16.25
CA ASN A 85 -7.49 7.29 15.46
C ASN A 85 -7.23 7.65 13.99
N SER A 86 -6.81 6.67 13.21
CA SER A 86 -6.42 6.85 11.81
C SER A 86 -7.56 6.49 10.87
N ILE A 87 -7.82 7.34 9.87
CA ILE A 87 -8.68 7.02 8.73
C ILE A 87 -7.87 7.06 7.43
N VAL A 88 -8.26 6.22 6.47
CA VAL A 88 -7.72 6.26 5.11
C VAL A 88 -8.80 6.81 4.20
N ILE A 89 -8.43 7.67 3.26
CA ILE A 89 -9.36 8.40 2.40
C ILE A 89 -9.02 8.22 0.92
N ASN A 90 -9.98 8.48 0.03
CA ASN A 90 -9.74 8.60 -1.39
C ASN A 90 -9.30 10.05 -1.73
N ALA A 91 -8.32 10.21 -2.61
CA ALA A 91 -7.82 11.49 -3.10
C ALA A 91 -8.95 12.42 -3.57
N ALA A 92 -9.91 11.82 -4.29
CA ALA A 92 -11.02 12.52 -4.91
C ALA A 92 -11.99 13.13 -3.89
N ASP A 93 -12.02 12.61 -2.66
CA ASP A 93 -12.96 13.04 -1.63
C ASP A 93 -12.42 14.22 -0.80
N VAL A 94 -11.17 14.64 -1.01
CA VAL A 94 -10.57 15.76 -0.28
C VAL A 94 -10.96 17.08 -0.95
N PRO A 95 -11.70 17.99 -0.27
CA PRO A 95 -12.14 19.26 -0.86
C PRO A 95 -10.97 20.10 -1.37
N THR A 96 -10.94 20.42 -2.66
CA THR A 96 -9.83 21.14 -3.32
C THR A 96 -10.31 22.45 -3.92
N SER A 97 -9.66 23.56 -3.60
CA SER A 97 -9.89 24.83 -4.28
C SER A 97 -9.16 24.89 -5.63
N GLN A 98 -9.65 25.70 -6.57
CA GLN A 98 -8.99 25.88 -7.87
C GLN A 98 -7.54 26.35 -7.73
N LYS A 99 -7.24 27.25 -6.80
CA LYS A 99 -5.87 27.74 -6.56
C LYS A 99 -4.91 26.60 -6.15
N GLU A 100 -5.39 25.66 -5.35
CA GLU A 100 -4.62 24.49 -4.92
C GLU A 100 -4.40 23.50 -6.08
N LEU A 101 -5.39 23.32 -6.95
CA LEU A 101 -5.22 22.51 -8.18
C LEU A 101 -4.07 23.01 -9.07
N PHE A 102 -3.86 24.32 -9.15
CA PHE A 102 -2.78 24.92 -9.96
C PHE A 102 -1.43 24.98 -9.23
N GLN A 103 -1.39 24.84 -7.90
CA GLN A 103 -0.14 24.85 -7.12
C GLN A 103 0.27 23.43 -6.74
N LYS A 104 1.23 22.88 -7.48
CA LYS A 104 1.81 21.57 -7.15
C LYS A 104 2.92 21.72 -6.11
N ASN A 105 2.58 21.62 -4.83
CA ASN A 105 3.54 21.66 -3.72
C ASN A 105 3.18 20.61 -2.66
N ASP A 106 4.10 19.70 -2.35
CA ASP A 106 3.92 18.59 -1.40
C ASP A 106 3.36 19.01 0.00
N PRO A 107 3.71 20.17 0.59
CA PRO A 107 3.16 20.59 1.89
C PRO A 107 1.68 21.00 1.86
N ILE A 108 1.08 21.15 0.68
CA ILE A 108 -0.33 21.55 0.54
C ILE A 108 -1.23 20.36 0.87
N ASP A 109 -0.87 19.15 0.45
CA ASP A 109 -1.73 17.97 0.55
C ASP A 109 -1.95 17.55 2.00
N SER A 110 -0.89 17.45 2.80
CA SER A 110 -1.00 17.15 4.24
C SER A 110 -1.83 18.21 4.99
N ARG A 111 -1.69 19.48 4.61
CA ARG A 111 -2.44 20.60 5.22
C ARG A 111 -3.93 20.53 4.90
N LYS A 112 -4.26 20.22 3.66
CA LYS A 112 -5.63 20.06 3.16
C LYS A 112 -6.31 18.90 3.87
N ILE A 113 -5.64 17.76 3.95
CA ILE A 113 -6.14 16.58 4.67
C ILE A 113 -6.39 16.91 6.15
N ALA A 114 -5.44 17.55 6.83
CA ALA A 114 -5.60 17.91 8.24
C ALA A 114 -6.81 18.83 8.48
N ARG A 115 -7.00 19.83 7.60
CA ARG A 115 -8.13 20.77 7.67
C ARG A 115 -9.47 20.07 7.43
N ALA A 116 -9.56 19.23 6.41
CA ALA A 116 -10.78 18.49 6.09
C ALA A 116 -11.12 17.48 7.20
N LEU A 117 -10.11 16.83 7.78
CA LEU A 117 -10.27 15.94 8.93
C LEU A 117 -10.84 16.68 10.13
N ARG A 118 -10.24 17.83 10.50
CA ARG A 118 -10.75 18.68 11.60
C ARG A 118 -12.18 19.14 11.38
N ALA A 119 -12.53 19.46 10.13
CA ALA A 119 -13.88 19.88 9.76
C ALA A 119 -14.90 18.72 9.68
N GLY A 120 -14.47 17.46 9.85
CA GLY A 120 -15.34 16.29 9.70
C GLY A 120 -15.81 16.07 8.26
N GLN A 121 -15.06 16.56 7.27
CA GLN A 121 -15.44 16.54 5.85
C GLN A 121 -14.88 15.34 5.07
N LEU A 122 -14.16 14.44 5.73
CA LEU A 122 -13.53 13.28 5.10
C LEU A 122 -14.39 12.03 5.26
N ASN A 123 -14.52 11.29 4.17
CA ASN A 123 -15.15 9.97 4.16
C ASN A 123 -14.06 8.89 4.17
N ALA A 124 -14.06 8.08 5.22
CA ALA A 124 -13.11 6.97 5.34
C ALA A 124 -13.46 5.84 4.35
N ILE A 125 -12.45 5.31 3.68
CA ILE A 125 -12.59 4.07 2.91
C ILE A 125 -12.59 2.88 3.86
N HIS A 126 -13.22 1.78 3.42
CA HIS A 126 -13.20 0.54 4.19
C HIS A 126 -11.84 -0.15 4.09
N VAL A 127 -11.09 -0.14 5.20
CA VAL A 127 -9.83 -0.87 5.35
C VAL A 127 -10.11 -2.26 5.93
N LEU A 128 -9.66 -3.30 5.24
CA LEU A 128 -9.84 -4.69 5.69
C LEU A 128 -9.00 -4.97 6.93
N LYS A 129 -9.34 -6.04 7.68
CA LYS A 129 -8.43 -6.55 8.71
C LYS A 129 -7.17 -7.13 8.07
N ILE A 130 -6.03 -7.02 8.76
CA ILE A 130 -4.72 -7.54 8.30
C ILE A 130 -4.83 -9.00 7.84
N LYS A 131 -5.40 -9.89 8.67
CA LYS A 131 -5.58 -11.30 8.33
C LYS A 131 -6.34 -11.52 7.02
N THR A 132 -7.42 -10.78 6.79
CA THR A 132 -8.21 -10.87 5.55
C THR A 132 -7.42 -10.35 4.34
N LEU A 133 -6.60 -9.31 4.53
CA LEU A 133 -5.71 -8.80 3.49
C LEU A 133 -4.64 -9.84 3.12
N GLU A 134 -4.03 -10.48 4.11
CA GLU A 134 -3.03 -11.55 3.94
C GLU A 134 -3.60 -12.74 3.18
N ASP A 135 -4.76 -13.27 3.61
CA ASP A 135 -5.43 -14.40 2.96
C ASP A 135 -5.72 -14.09 1.48
N ARG A 136 -6.28 -12.91 1.20
CA ARG A 136 -6.56 -12.46 -0.16
C ARG A 136 -5.28 -12.28 -0.98
N SER A 137 -4.23 -11.77 -0.38
CA SER A 137 -2.94 -11.55 -1.05
C SER A 137 -2.28 -12.87 -1.42
N LEU A 138 -2.37 -13.89 -0.57
CA LEU A 138 -1.88 -15.24 -0.85
C LEU A 138 -2.59 -15.84 -2.06
N VAL A 139 -3.92 -15.84 -2.08
CA VAL A 139 -4.72 -16.41 -3.17
C VAL A 139 -4.44 -15.69 -4.50
N ARG A 140 -4.43 -14.35 -4.49
CA ARG A 140 -4.14 -13.54 -5.68
C ARG A 140 -2.73 -13.76 -6.19
N THR A 141 -1.74 -13.80 -5.30
CA THR A 141 -0.35 -14.05 -5.67
C THR A 141 -0.20 -15.42 -6.32
N ARG A 142 -0.84 -16.46 -5.77
CA ARG A 142 -0.84 -17.79 -6.38
C ARG A 142 -1.44 -17.77 -7.79
N ASP A 143 -2.61 -17.17 -7.97
CA ASP A 143 -3.27 -17.08 -9.28
C ASP A 143 -2.41 -16.32 -10.30
N MET A 144 -1.81 -15.20 -9.89
CA MET A 144 -0.87 -14.43 -10.71
C MET A 144 0.33 -15.28 -11.14
N LEU A 145 0.98 -15.97 -10.20
CA LEU A 145 2.14 -16.82 -10.48
C LEU A 145 1.78 -17.98 -11.43
N VAL A 146 0.61 -18.59 -11.27
CA VAL A 146 0.13 -19.64 -12.19
C VAL A 146 -0.04 -19.07 -13.60
N LYS A 147 -0.65 -17.89 -13.74
CA LYS A 147 -0.81 -17.21 -15.03
C LYS A 147 0.53 -16.81 -15.65
N ASP A 148 1.48 -16.33 -14.85
CA ASP A 148 2.83 -15.99 -15.32
C ASP A 148 3.60 -17.22 -15.78
N LEU A 149 3.50 -18.34 -15.05
CA LEU A 149 4.07 -19.61 -15.47
C LEU A 149 3.50 -20.04 -16.83
N VAL A 150 2.19 -19.96 -17.04
CA VAL A 150 1.57 -20.27 -18.34
C VAL A 150 2.12 -19.34 -19.43
N ARG A 151 2.16 -18.03 -19.18
CA ARG A 151 2.70 -17.05 -20.14
C ARG A 151 4.15 -17.33 -20.51
N LEU A 152 5.01 -17.61 -19.54
CA LEU A 152 6.42 -17.95 -19.78
C LEU A 152 6.58 -19.22 -20.61
N LYS A 153 5.79 -20.27 -20.31
CA LYS A 153 5.81 -21.52 -21.08
C LYS A 153 5.43 -21.29 -22.53
N CYS A 154 4.37 -20.51 -22.78
CA CYS A 154 3.96 -20.16 -24.13
C CYS A 154 5.04 -19.36 -24.88
N ARG A 155 5.68 -18.39 -24.21
CA ARG A 155 6.79 -17.61 -24.81
C ARG A 155 7.95 -18.50 -25.23
N VAL A 156 8.37 -19.45 -24.40
CA VAL A 156 9.45 -20.39 -24.76
C VAL A 156 9.04 -21.29 -25.92
N LYS A 157 7.82 -21.84 -25.93
CA LYS A 157 7.34 -22.65 -27.06
C LYS A 157 7.36 -21.84 -28.37
N SER A 158 6.89 -20.60 -28.32
CA SER A 158 6.94 -19.68 -29.47
C SER A 158 8.37 -19.39 -29.91
N PHE A 159 9.30 -19.23 -28.96
CA PHE A 159 10.71 -19.00 -29.25
C PHE A 159 11.35 -20.20 -29.95
N LEU A 160 11.12 -21.43 -29.47
CA LEU A 160 11.62 -22.64 -30.14
C LEU A 160 11.10 -22.75 -31.57
N HIS A 161 9.80 -22.50 -31.76
CA HIS A 161 9.17 -22.53 -33.08
C HIS A 161 9.77 -21.49 -34.03
N PHE A 162 10.05 -20.27 -33.53
CA PHE A 162 10.69 -19.21 -34.31
C PHE A 162 12.06 -19.62 -34.88
N TYR A 163 12.83 -20.43 -34.15
CA TYR A 163 14.12 -20.97 -34.61
C TYR A 163 14.01 -22.32 -35.34
N GLY A 164 12.80 -22.77 -35.68
CA GLY A 164 12.58 -24.04 -36.38
C GLY A 164 12.89 -25.29 -35.54
N ILE A 165 12.96 -25.17 -34.22
CA ILE A 165 13.25 -26.29 -33.32
C ILE A 165 11.94 -27.02 -33.03
N ASP A 166 11.77 -28.22 -33.61
CA ASP A 166 10.62 -29.06 -33.29
C ASP A 166 10.75 -29.67 -31.89
N MET A 167 9.65 -29.61 -31.14
CA MET A 167 9.59 -30.22 -29.82
C MET A 167 9.35 -31.73 -29.96
N PRO A 168 9.98 -32.60 -29.16
CA PRO A 168 9.66 -34.02 -29.14
C PRO A 168 8.16 -34.28 -28.88
N GLU A 169 7.58 -35.30 -29.53
CA GLU A 169 6.14 -35.61 -29.47
C GLU A 169 5.61 -35.73 -28.04
N GLN A 170 6.38 -36.38 -27.17
CA GLN A 170 6.10 -36.52 -25.73
C GLN A 170 5.88 -35.19 -24.98
N PHE A 171 6.30 -34.05 -25.55
CA PHE A 171 6.15 -32.69 -25.01
C PHE A 171 5.17 -31.80 -25.79
N LYS A 172 4.61 -32.28 -26.92
CA LYS A 172 3.68 -31.49 -27.74
C LYS A 172 2.29 -31.40 -27.13
N SER A 173 1.88 -32.37 -26.32
CA SER A 173 0.57 -32.35 -25.66
C SER A 173 0.40 -31.12 -24.74
N PRO A 174 -0.76 -30.45 -24.76
CA PRO A 174 -1.06 -29.32 -23.87
C PRO A 174 -1.11 -29.74 -22.39
N TYR A 175 -1.34 -31.03 -22.11
CA TYR A 175 -1.37 -31.60 -20.77
C TYR A 175 0.02 -32.05 -20.29
N THR A 176 1.05 -32.02 -21.14
CA THR A 176 2.39 -32.38 -20.70
C THR A 176 2.94 -31.31 -19.76
N HIS A 177 3.20 -31.71 -18.53
CA HIS A 177 3.84 -30.84 -17.55
C HIS A 177 5.28 -30.49 -17.99
N TRP A 178 5.72 -29.28 -17.65
CA TRP A 178 7.11 -28.85 -17.74
C TRP A 178 7.94 -29.55 -16.65
N THR A 179 8.13 -30.85 -16.84
CA THR A 179 8.87 -31.71 -15.91
C THR A 179 10.37 -31.45 -16.00
N LYS A 180 11.13 -31.99 -15.04
CA LYS A 180 12.60 -32.01 -15.10
C LYS A 180 13.13 -32.55 -16.43
N ARG A 181 12.40 -33.48 -17.07
CA ARG A 181 12.76 -34.05 -18.38
C ARG A 181 12.69 -33.01 -19.50
N PHE A 182 11.67 -32.15 -19.51
CA PHE A 182 11.55 -31.05 -20.48
C PHE A 182 12.70 -30.04 -20.32
N ILE A 183 13.02 -29.66 -19.08
CA ILE A 183 14.14 -28.76 -18.78
C ILE A 183 15.49 -29.37 -19.20
N LYS A 184 15.70 -30.67 -18.96
CA LYS A 184 16.91 -31.38 -19.42
C LYS A 184 17.03 -31.39 -20.94
N TRP A 185 15.92 -31.59 -21.65
CA TRP A 185 15.90 -31.52 -23.11
C TRP A 185 16.21 -30.12 -23.62
N LEU A 186 15.59 -29.07 -23.07
CA LEU A 186 15.90 -27.67 -23.41
C LEU A 186 17.39 -27.35 -23.25
N ARG A 187 18.01 -27.75 -22.13
CA ARG A 187 19.45 -27.56 -21.90
C ARG A 187 20.32 -28.29 -22.94
N LYS A 188 19.92 -29.49 -23.36
CA LYS A 188 20.61 -30.23 -24.42
C LYS A 188 20.53 -29.48 -25.75
N MET A 189 19.38 -28.90 -26.09
CA MET A 189 19.21 -28.10 -27.32
C MET A 189 20.09 -26.85 -27.30
N TYR A 190 20.18 -26.15 -26.17
CA TYR A 190 21.11 -25.02 -26.02
C TYR A 190 22.55 -25.43 -26.31
N ASN A 191 23.05 -26.51 -25.68
CA ASN A 191 24.42 -26.97 -25.92
C ASN A 191 24.65 -27.39 -27.38
N TYR A 192 23.66 -28.03 -28.03
CA TYR A 192 23.77 -28.40 -29.44
C TYR A 192 23.93 -27.18 -30.35
N LEU A 193 23.14 -26.13 -30.13
CA LEU A 193 23.20 -24.90 -30.92
C LEU A 193 24.52 -24.14 -30.76
N HIS A 194 25.18 -24.24 -29.60
CA HIS A 194 26.47 -23.57 -29.32
C HIS A 194 27.72 -24.38 -29.68
N HIS A 195 27.58 -25.65 -30.09
CA HIS A 195 28.68 -26.50 -30.53
C HIS A 195 28.64 -26.84 -32.02
N THR A 196 27.65 -26.32 -32.76
CA THR A 196 27.49 -26.52 -34.21
C THR A 196 27.78 -25.24 -35.01
N VAL A 197 28.48 -24.27 -34.41
CA VAL A 197 29.06 -23.08 -35.05
C VAL A 197 30.55 -23.08 -34.80
#